data_AF-A0A843DUM8-F1
#
_entry.id   AF-A0A843DUM8-F1
#
_cell.length_a   1.000
_cell.length_b   1.000
_cell.length_c   1.000
_cell.angle_alpha   90.00
_cell.angle_beta   90.00
_cell.angle_gamma   90.00
#
_symmetry.space_group_name_H-M   'P 1'
#
loop_
_entity.id
_entity.type
_entity.pdbx_description
1 polymer ?
#
loop_
_entity_poly.entity_id
_entity_poly.type
_entity_poly.pdbx_seq_one_letter_code
_entity_poly.pdbx_strand_id
1 'polypeptide(L)'
;LVSTSADLAQFFETVAGKYGKDVAVKWVAGPVTSNWKRFEEREGNTDGILEIIGKFVAGTINDSECGIEIKALMTGESAEAAAESSAGLETLITEFLDANPKVVEDYGKGNTKAANSVIGYVKKNTGGQYSSADVVETAKRLIEARLQ
;
A
#
# COMPACT_ATOMS: atom_id res chain seq x y z
N LEU A 1 16.73 14.54 10.08
CA LEU A 1 15.89 13.33 10.22
C LEU A 1 14.59 13.54 10.99
N VAL A 2 14.42 14.63 11.76
CA VAL A 2 13.15 14.91 12.48
C VAL A 2 12.02 15.46 11.59
N SER A 3 12.33 16.07 10.44
CA SER A 3 11.34 16.72 9.55
C SER A 3 10.37 15.71 8.92
N THR A 4 10.89 14.68 8.28
CA THR A 4 10.12 13.65 7.56
C THR A 4 9.01 13.01 8.40
N SER A 5 9.30 12.68 9.66
CA SER A 5 8.29 12.12 10.58
C SER A 5 7.25 13.15 11.02
N ALA A 6 7.61 14.43 11.10
CA ALA A 6 6.70 15.50 11.49
C ALA A 6 5.76 15.88 10.34
N ASP A 7 6.29 15.99 9.12
CA ASP A 7 5.53 16.35 7.93
C ASP A 7 4.50 15.26 7.58
N LEU A 8 4.90 13.98 7.66
CA LEU A 8 3.98 12.85 7.47
C LEU A 8 2.92 12.78 8.58
N ALA A 9 3.27 13.07 9.84
CA ALA A 9 2.31 13.12 10.94
C ALA A 9 1.31 14.26 10.77
N GLN A 10 1.77 15.45 10.39
CA GLN A 10 0.90 16.60 10.10
C GLN A 10 -0.04 16.30 8.93
N PHE A 11 0.45 15.59 7.92
CA PHE A 11 -0.37 15.16 6.80
C PHE A 11 -1.44 14.14 7.22
N PHE A 12 -1.08 13.18 8.08
CA PHE A 12 -2.03 12.25 8.67
C PHE A 12 -3.16 12.98 9.41
N GLU A 13 -2.83 13.92 10.30
CA GLU A 13 -3.83 14.71 11.03
C GLU A 13 -4.73 15.53 10.10
N THR A 14 -4.16 16.06 9.01
CA THR A 14 -4.92 16.80 7.99
C THR A 14 -5.96 15.91 7.30
N VAL A 15 -5.56 14.71 6.86
CA VAL A 15 -6.48 13.74 6.24
C VAL A 15 -7.51 13.24 7.26
N ALA A 16 -7.08 12.95 8.49
CA ALA A 16 -7.96 12.46 9.54
C ALA A 16 -9.04 13.49 9.92
N GLY A 17 -8.65 14.77 10.03
CA GLY A 17 -9.59 15.86 10.31
C GLY A 17 -10.57 16.14 9.17
N LYS A 18 -10.15 15.97 7.92
CA LYS A 18 -10.98 16.28 6.74
C LYS A 18 -11.90 15.13 6.32
N TYR A 19 -11.41 13.90 6.36
CA TYR A 19 -12.07 12.73 5.78
C TYR A 19 -12.31 11.59 6.77
N GLY A 20 -11.82 11.72 8.01
CA GLY A 20 -11.97 10.74 9.07
C GLY A 20 -10.73 9.85 9.26
N LYS A 21 -10.60 9.32 10.48
CA LYS A 21 -9.44 8.52 10.91
C LYS A 21 -9.22 7.28 10.04
N ASP A 22 -10.29 6.59 9.65
CA ASP A 22 -10.18 5.35 8.87
C ASP A 22 -9.60 5.61 7.48
N VAL A 23 -9.95 6.75 6.86
CA VAL A 23 -9.39 7.20 5.59
C VAL A 23 -7.91 7.54 5.74
N ALA A 24 -7.51 8.20 6.83
CA ALA A 24 -6.11 8.49 7.11
C ALA A 24 -5.28 7.24 7.37
N VAL A 25 -5.80 6.27 8.14
CA VAL A 25 -5.13 4.99 8.37
C VAL A 25 -4.95 4.24 7.06
N LYS A 26 -6.00 4.19 6.23
CA LYS A 26 -5.97 3.48 4.95
C LYS A 26 -4.96 4.10 3.97
N TRP A 27 -5.09 5.40 3.70
CA TRP A 27 -4.30 6.02 2.63
C TRP A 27 -2.98 6.62 3.11
N VAL A 28 -2.95 7.23 4.31
CA VAL A 28 -1.73 7.87 4.82
C VAL A 28 -0.80 6.87 5.48
N ALA A 29 -1.29 6.09 6.44
CA ALA A 29 -0.46 5.10 7.13
C ALA A 29 -0.09 3.89 6.24
N GLY A 30 -0.83 3.66 5.15
CA GLY A 30 -0.53 2.67 4.12
C GLY A 30 0.29 3.26 2.95
N PRO A 31 -0.32 3.48 1.77
CA PRO A 31 0.40 3.85 0.54
C PRO A 31 1.28 5.11 0.65
N VAL A 32 0.85 6.15 1.36
CA VAL A 32 1.62 7.39 1.46
C VAL A 32 2.90 7.17 2.26
N THR A 33 2.81 6.60 3.46
CA THR A 33 3.99 6.30 4.29
C THR A 33 4.99 5.43 3.54
N SER A 34 4.50 4.46 2.77
CA SER A 34 5.31 3.51 1.99
C SER A 34 6.14 4.18 0.89
N ASN A 35 5.65 5.30 0.35
CA ASN A 35 6.27 6.02 -0.76
C ASN A 35 6.84 7.39 -0.35
N TRP A 36 6.74 7.76 0.92
CA TRP A 36 7.05 9.12 1.42
C TRP A 36 8.47 9.57 1.08
N LYS A 37 9.46 8.70 1.25
CA LYS A 37 10.86 9.03 0.94
C LYS A 37 11.04 9.42 -0.53
N ARG A 38 10.45 8.67 -1.47
CA ARG A 38 10.53 8.95 -2.91
C ARG A 38 9.81 10.26 -3.24
N PHE A 39 8.70 10.53 -2.54
CA PHE A 39 7.94 11.75 -2.69
C PHE A 39 8.69 13.00 -2.18
N GLU A 40 9.44 12.88 -1.08
CA GLU A 40 10.32 13.94 -0.59
C GLU A 40 11.51 14.20 -1.53
N GLU A 41 12.15 13.14 -2.04
CA GLU A 41 13.32 13.23 -2.94
C GLU A 41 13.04 14.00 -4.24
N ARG A 42 11.76 14.17 -4.58
CA ARG A 42 11.28 14.89 -5.76
C ARG A 42 10.47 16.14 -5.43
N GLU A 43 10.54 16.60 -4.19
CA GLU A 43 9.87 17.82 -3.72
C GLU A 43 8.35 17.78 -3.96
N GLY A 44 7.74 16.61 -3.71
CA GLY A 44 6.33 16.37 -3.93
C GLY A 44 5.41 17.24 -3.05
N ASN A 45 4.25 17.62 -3.61
CA ASN A 45 3.25 18.42 -2.93
C ASN A 45 2.06 17.53 -2.47
N THR A 46 1.75 17.57 -1.18
CA THR A 46 0.67 16.81 -0.54
C THR A 46 -0.73 17.22 -0.99
N ASP A 47 -0.90 18.40 -1.61
CA ASP A 47 -2.17 18.85 -2.18
C ASP A 47 -2.73 17.85 -3.20
N GLY A 48 -1.88 17.33 -4.09
CA GLY A 48 -2.32 16.34 -5.07
C GLY A 48 -2.80 15.03 -4.43
N ILE A 49 -2.19 14.63 -3.30
CA ILE A 49 -2.63 13.45 -2.54
C ILE A 49 -4.00 13.72 -1.92
N LEU A 50 -4.24 14.93 -1.38
CA LEU A 50 -5.54 15.34 -0.83
C LEU A 50 -6.65 15.36 -1.88
N GLU A 51 -6.32 15.77 -3.11
CA GLU A 51 -7.25 15.75 -4.24
C GLU A 51 -7.65 14.32 -4.60
N ILE A 52 -6.69 13.41 -4.72
CA ILE A 52 -6.94 11.99 -5.02
C ILE A 52 -7.79 11.33 -3.93
N ILE A 53 -7.44 11.52 -2.65
CA ILE A 53 -8.24 11.02 -1.52
C ILE A 53 -9.64 11.65 -1.54
N GLY A 54 -9.75 12.93 -1.91
CA GLY A 54 -11.04 13.61 -2.08
C GLY A 54 -11.93 12.94 -3.14
N LYS A 55 -11.37 12.57 -4.30
CA LYS A 55 -12.09 11.81 -5.34
C LYS A 55 -12.57 10.45 -4.81
N PHE A 56 -11.74 9.76 -4.05
CA PHE A 56 -12.08 8.47 -3.44
C PHE A 56 -13.25 8.61 -2.45
N VAL A 57 -13.17 9.57 -1.53
CA VAL A 57 -14.23 9.85 -0.55
C VAL A 57 -15.54 10.27 -1.23
N ALA A 58 -15.45 10.99 -2.35
CA ALA A 58 -16.61 11.35 -3.17
C ALA A 58 -17.21 10.16 -3.96
N GLY A 59 -16.56 8.99 -3.96
CA GLY A 59 -16.98 7.82 -4.74
C GLY A 59 -16.72 7.95 -6.25
N THR A 60 -15.91 8.93 -6.67
CA THR A 60 -15.58 9.17 -8.08
C THR A 60 -14.57 8.15 -8.61
N ILE A 61 -13.69 7.67 -7.73
CA ILE A 61 -12.73 6.61 -8.01
C ILE A 61 -12.85 5.53 -6.94
N ASN A 62 -12.55 4.30 -7.31
CA ASN A 62 -12.53 3.17 -6.41
C ASN A 62 -11.19 3.05 -5.65
N ASP A 63 -11.12 2.07 -4.77
CA ASP A 63 -9.91 1.72 -3.99
C ASP A 63 -8.67 1.52 -4.86
N SER A 64 -8.76 0.70 -5.91
CA SER A 64 -7.63 0.38 -6.79
C SER A 64 -7.14 1.61 -7.53
N GLU A 65 -8.06 2.41 -8.08
CA GLU A 65 -7.74 3.66 -8.78
C GLU A 65 -7.06 4.67 -7.86
N CYS A 66 -7.56 4.83 -6.62
CA CYS A 66 -6.95 5.70 -5.62
C CYS A 66 -5.51 5.27 -5.28
N GLY A 67 -5.29 3.96 -5.06
CA GLY A 67 -3.96 3.43 -4.79
C GLY A 67 -2.98 3.66 -5.94
N ILE A 68 -3.42 3.46 -7.19
CA ILE A 68 -2.63 3.70 -8.40
C ILE A 68 -2.28 5.19 -8.55
N GLU A 69 -3.28 6.09 -8.43
CA GLU A 69 -3.06 7.54 -8.55
C GLU A 69 -2.12 8.05 -7.46
N ILE A 70 -2.28 7.61 -6.20
CA ILE A 70 -1.36 7.99 -5.10
C ILE A 70 0.05 7.50 -5.41
N LYS A 71 0.21 6.23 -5.80
CA LYS A 71 1.54 5.67 -6.08
C LYS A 71 2.21 6.41 -7.23
N ALA A 72 1.52 6.59 -8.36
CA ALA A 72 2.02 7.35 -9.50
C ALA A 72 2.40 8.78 -9.11
N LEU A 73 1.53 9.48 -8.39
CA LEU A 73 1.79 10.83 -7.89
C LEU A 73 2.99 10.86 -6.94
N MET A 74 3.26 9.80 -6.18
CA MET A 74 4.35 9.80 -5.21
C MET A 74 5.67 9.36 -5.79
N THR A 75 5.69 8.39 -6.70
CA THR A 75 6.91 7.87 -7.32
C THR A 75 7.32 8.67 -8.56
N GLY A 76 6.39 9.39 -9.18
CA GLY A 76 6.60 10.09 -10.45
C GLY A 76 6.48 9.18 -11.66
N GLU A 77 6.10 7.92 -11.44
CA GLU A 77 5.78 6.95 -12.47
C GLU A 77 4.42 7.30 -13.10
N SER A 78 4.16 6.78 -14.31
CA SER A 78 2.83 6.91 -14.90
C SER A 78 1.82 6.03 -14.16
N ALA A 79 0.53 6.34 -14.32
CA ALA A 79 -0.54 5.52 -13.74
C ALA A 79 -0.48 4.08 -14.27
N GLU A 80 -0.12 3.89 -15.54
CA GLU A 80 0.07 2.57 -16.16
C GLU A 80 1.20 1.79 -15.49
N ALA A 81 2.37 2.41 -15.32
CA ALA A 81 3.51 1.78 -14.67
C ALA A 81 3.21 1.43 -13.19
N ALA A 82 2.51 2.30 -12.48
CA ALA A 82 2.07 2.05 -11.11
C ALA A 82 1.04 0.89 -11.05
N ALA A 83 0.12 0.81 -12.02
CA ALA A 83 -0.85 -0.27 -12.14
C ALA A 83 -0.19 -1.62 -12.46
N GLU A 84 0.74 -1.64 -13.41
CA GLU A 84 1.52 -2.84 -13.76
C GLU A 84 2.35 -3.34 -12.58
N SER A 85 2.97 -2.43 -11.82
CA SER A 85 3.70 -2.75 -10.59
C SER A 85 2.79 -3.43 -9.56
N SER A 86 1.61 -2.87 -9.30
CA SER A 86 0.64 -3.44 -8.34
C SER A 86 0.14 -4.81 -8.81
N ALA A 87 -0.23 -4.96 -10.08
CA ALA A 87 -0.69 -6.24 -10.64
C ALA A 87 0.40 -7.32 -10.60
N GLY A 88 1.66 -6.95 -10.85
CA GLY A 88 2.80 -7.86 -10.75
C GLY A 88 3.02 -8.38 -9.32
N LEU A 89 2.88 -7.52 -8.31
CA LEU A 89 2.96 -7.92 -6.91
C LEU A 89 1.81 -8.87 -6.52
N GLU A 90 0.59 -8.55 -6.92
CA GLU A 90 -0.59 -9.38 -6.65
C GLU A 90 -0.47 -10.77 -7.26
N THR A 91 0.00 -10.85 -8.50
CA THR A 91 0.23 -12.12 -9.20
C THR A 91 1.27 -12.96 -8.46
N LEU A 92 2.42 -12.37 -8.12
CA LEU A 92 3.51 -13.05 -7.42
C LEU A 92 3.07 -13.60 -6.05
N ILE A 93 2.30 -12.82 -5.29
CA ILE A 93 1.78 -13.25 -3.99
C ILE A 93 0.72 -14.35 -4.17
N THR A 94 -0.16 -14.22 -5.16
CA THR A 94 -1.20 -15.21 -5.46
C THR A 94 -0.58 -16.57 -5.80
N GLU A 95 0.39 -16.61 -6.72
CA GLU A 95 1.09 -17.85 -7.08
C GLU A 95 1.77 -18.50 -5.87
N PHE A 96 2.36 -17.69 -4.99
CA PHE A 96 2.95 -18.20 -3.75
C PHE A 96 1.91 -18.81 -2.81
N LEU A 97 0.79 -18.12 -2.58
CA LEU A 97 -0.28 -18.61 -1.70
C LEU A 97 -0.93 -19.89 -2.26
N ASP A 98 -1.12 -19.98 -3.58
CA ASP A 98 -1.70 -21.14 -4.24
C ASP A 98 -0.76 -22.36 -4.15
N ALA A 99 0.55 -22.15 -4.24
CA ALA A 99 1.55 -23.20 -4.01
C ALA A 99 1.75 -23.56 -2.53
N ASN A 100 1.31 -22.69 -1.60
CA ASN A 100 1.54 -22.84 -0.16
C ASN A 100 0.24 -22.63 0.65
N PRO A 101 -0.80 -23.46 0.45
CA PRO A 101 -2.12 -23.26 1.08
C PRO A 101 -2.07 -23.22 2.60
N LYS A 102 -1.09 -23.93 3.22
CA LYS A 102 -0.85 -23.90 4.67
C LYS A 102 -0.64 -22.49 5.24
N VAL A 103 -0.10 -21.55 4.45
CA VAL A 103 0.09 -20.16 4.89
C VAL A 103 -1.25 -19.49 5.18
N VAL A 104 -2.24 -19.73 4.31
CA VAL A 104 -3.60 -19.21 4.46
C VAL A 104 -4.29 -19.89 5.64
N GLU A 105 -4.17 -21.22 5.75
CA GLU A 105 -4.75 -21.98 6.86
C GLU A 105 -4.21 -21.55 8.23
N ASP A 106 -2.88 -21.39 8.36
CA ASP A 106 -2.25 -20.99 9.61
C ASP A 106 -2.61 -19.55 9.98
N TYR A 107 -2.68 -18.65 8.99
CA TYR A 107 -3.16 -17.28 9.22
C TYR A 107 -4.61 -17.27 9.72
N GLY A 108 -5.49 -18.06 9.09
CA GLY A 108 -6.90 -18.21 9.50
C GLY A 108 -7.07 -18.77 10.91
N LYS A 109 -6.10 -19.55 11.42
CA LYS A 109 -6.05 -20.02 12.82
C LYS A 109 -5.53 -18.96 13.81
N GLY A 110 -5.30 -17.72 13.36
CA GLY A 110 -4.81 -16.62 14.17
C GLY A 110 -3.28 -16.46 14.18
N ASN A 111 -2.53 -17.29 13.44
CA ASN A 111 -1.08 -17.13 13.31
C ASN A 111 -0.75 -16.07 12.25
N THR A 112 -0.91 -14.79 12.59
CA THR A 112 -0.63 -13.67 11.68
C THR A 112 0.81 -13.62 11.18
N LYS A 113 1.76 -14.26 11.88
CA LYS A 113 3.16 -14.39 11.45
C LYS A 113 3.32 -15.28 10.22
N ALA A 114 2.33 -16.09 9.84
CA ALA A 114 2.36 -16.88 8.61
C ALA A 114 2.55 -15.99 7.37
N ALA A 115 2.01 -14.76 7.38
CA ALA A 115 2.20 -13.78 6.31
C ALA A 115 3.67 -13.37 6.10
N ASN A 116 4.55 -13.55 7.09
CA ASN A 116 5.98 -13.24 6.93
C ASN A 116 6.68 -14.13 5.89
N SER A 117 6.16 -15.33 5.63
CA SER A 117 6.66 -16.21 4.57
C SER A 117 6.49 -15.59 3.19
N VAL A 118 5.37 -14.90 2.96
CA VAL A 118 5.08 -14.15 1.73
C VAL A 118 6.09 -13.02 1.57
N ILE A 119 6.35 -12.25 2.63
CA ILE A 119 7.32 -11.15 2.61
C ILE A 119 8.72 -11.67 2.23
N GLY A 120 9.14 -12.77 2.86
CA GLY A 120 10.43 -13.41 2.56
C GLY A 120 10.53 -13.89 1.11
N TYR A 121 9.46 -14.50 0.59
CA TYR A 121 9.38 -14.95 -0.78
C TYR A 121 9.47 -13.79 -1.78
N VAL A 122 8.64 -12.75 -1.61
CA VAL A 122 8.63 -11.60 -2.52
C VAL A 122 9.99 -10.90 -2.53
N LYS A 123 10.60 -10.67 -1.36
CA LYS A 123 11.92 -10.05 -1.26
C LYS A 123 13.00 -10.85 -1.98
N LYS A 124 12.97 -12.19 -1.86
CA LYS A 124 13.94 -13.09 -2.50
C LYS A 124 13.82 -13.08 -4.03
N ASN A 125 12.60 -13.08 -4.57
CA ASN A 125 12.37 -13.21 -6.01
C ASN A 125 12.45 -11.87 -6.76
N THR A 126 12.24 -10.75 -6.08
CA THR A 126 12.16 -9.43 -6.73
C THR A 126 13.35 -8.54 -6.41
N GLY A 127 14.30 -9.02 -5.60
CA GLY A 127 15.46 -8.22 -5.17
C GLY A 127 15.09 -6.99 -4.36
N GLY A 128 13.90 -6.95 -3.75
CA GLY A 128 13.39 -5.78 -3.03
C GLY A 128 12.80 -4.69 -3.94
N GLN A 129 12.34 -5.05 -5.15
CA GLN A 129 11.61 -4.14 -6.05
C GLN A 129 10.39 -3.49 -5.40
N TYR A 130 9.70 -4.22 -4.53
CA TYR A 130 8.50 -3.75 -3.84
C TYR A 130 8.81 -3.27 -2.43
N SER A 131 8.12 -2.22 -1.99
CA SER A 131 8.22 -1.72 -0.61
C SER A 131 7.73 -2.80 0.37
N SER A 132 8.35 -2.91 1.55
CA SER A 132 7.90 -3.89 2.56
C SER A 132 6.44 -3.67 2.96
N ALA A 133 5.97 -2.43 2.95
CA ALA A 133 4.61 -2.09 3.32
C ALA A 133 3.61 -2.50 2.22
N ASP A 134 3.91 -2.25 0.94
CA ASP A 134 3.11 -2.73 -0.20
C ASP A 134 2.97 -4.26 -0.15
N VAL A 135 4.07 -4.97 0.13
CA VAL A 135 4.08 -6.44 0.23
C VAL A 135 3.23 -6.91 1.40
N VAL A 136 3.36 -6.30 2.58
CA VAL A 136 2.58 -6.67 3.78
C VAL A 136 1.09 -6.43 3.57
N GLU A 137 0.72 -5.27 3.04
CA GLU A 137 -0.68 -4.90 2.81
C GLU A 137 -1.32 -5.85 1.78
N THR A 138 -0.66 -6.02 0.63
CA THR A 138 -1.13 -6.90 -0.44
C THR A 138 -1.24 -8.36 0.03
N ALA A 139 -0.26 -8.84 0.79
CA ALA A 139 -0.28 -10.20 1.35
C ALA A 139 -1.46 -10.41 2.29
N LYS A 140 -1.70 -9.48 3.23
CA LYS A 140 -2.82 -9.58 4.17
C LYS A 140 -4.15 -9.58 3.43
N ARG A 141 -4.35 -8.64 2.51
CA ARG A 141 -5.58 -8.55 1.70
C ARG A 141 -5.87 -9.84 0.94
N LEU A 142 -4.86 -10.42 0.28
CA LEU A 142 -5.02 -11.64 -0.51
C LEU A 142 -5.22 -12.90 0.34
N ILE A 143 -4.67 -12.96 1.55
CA ILE A 143 -4.92 -14.03 2.51
C ILE A 143 -6.35 -13.91 3.06
N GLU A 144 -6.75 -12.71 3.50
CA GLU A 144 -8.08 -12.45 4.05
C GLU A 144 -9.19 -12.72 3.02
N ALA A 145 -8.99 -12.34 1.75
CA ALA A 145 -9.91 -12.64 0.67
C ALA A 145 -10.10 -14.15 0.40
N ARG A 146 -9.14 -15.00 0.79
CA ARG A 146 -9.22 -16.47 0.68
C ARG A 146 -9.86 -17.12 1.90
N LEU A 147 -10.05 -16.37 2.98
CA LEU A 147 -10.68 -16.84 4.23
C LEU A 147 -12.17 -16.48 4.32
N GLN A 148 -12.66 -15.64 3.40
CA GLN A 148 -14.07 -15.29 3.24
C GLN A 148 -14.83 -16.36 2.45
#